data_AF-A0AAU4XC42-F1
#
_entry.id   AF-A0AAU4XC42-F1
#
_cell.length_a   1.000
_cell.length_b   1.000
_cell.length_c   1.000
_cell.angle_alpha   90.00
_cell.angle_beta   90.00
_cell.angle_gamma   90.00
#
_symmetry.space_group_name_H-M   'P 1'
#
loop_
_entity.id
_entity.type
_entity.pdbx_description
1 polymer ?
#
loop_
_entity_poly.entity_id
_entity_poly.type
_entity_poly.pdbx_seq_one_letter_code
_entity_poly.pdbx_strand_id
1 'polypeptide(L)'
;MTDRLTPQNVTVTTATIEVRTLTLGRRQITQSVFRQLVEERLIDDNGSFRGQPWGYINHCPDKKVAGIVTGKMIDCATGPEHRHVVWQKGDELRRSRILAYRPPYYGVWSDTTDLIVQAGYCTNNHEMPAWMTSRRSDEFAFQQDGVRCTGAAPKRGWEIGHECATVAMLEKARADLTEEIAQERVLHATRKSAWEAVIALPQLFIAV
;
A
#
# COMPACT_ATOMS: atom_id res chain seq x y z
N MET A 1 -24.63 22.78 -32.90
CA MET A 1 -25.52 21.68 -33.31
C MET A 1 -25.38 20.60 -32.27
N THR A 2 -26.47 20.26 -31.58
CA THR A 2 -26.46 19.19 -30.58
C THR A 2 -26.84 17.91 -31.32
N ASP A 3 -25.90 16.97 -31.44
CA ASP A 3 -26.20 15.70 -32.09
C ASP A 3 -27.32 14.99 -31.33
N ARG A 4 -28.42 14.74 -32.04
CA ARG A 4 -29.59 14.07 -31.49
C ARG A 4 -29.31 12.58 -31.44
N LEU A 5 -29.40 11.98 -30.25
CA LEU A 5 -29.36 10.53 -30.09
C LEU A 5 -30.58 9.92 -30.80
N THR A 6 -30.33 9.02 -31.75
CA THR A 6 -31.32 8.26 -32.51
C THR A 6 -31.01 6.76 -32.37
N PRO A 7 -32.00 5.87 -32.53
CA PRO A 7 -31.73 4.43 -32.55
C PRO A 7 -30.71 3.99 -33.62
N GLN A 8 -30.49 4.81 -34.65
CA GLN A 8 -29.54 4.54 -35.73
C GLN A 8 -28.09 4.94 -35.38
N ASN A 9 -27.88 5.80 -34.38
CA ASN A 9 -26.56 6.23 -33.94
C ASN A 9 -26.23 5.78 -32.49
N VAL A 10 -27.06 4.89 -31.91
CA VAL A 10 -26.87 4.28 -30.60
C VAL A 10 -26.81 2.75 -30.75
N THR A 11 -25.82 2.12 -30.12
CA THR A 11 -25.66 0.65 -30.09
C THR A 11 -25.94 0.13 -28.69
N VAL A 12 -26.72 -0.95 -28.59
CA VAL A 12 -26.91 -1.70 -27.34
C VAL A 12 -25.94 -2.88 -27.33
N THR A 13 -25.00 -2.89 -26.40
CA THR A 13 -24.10 -4.02 -26.17
C THR A 13 -24.59 -4.82 -24.97
N THR A 14 -24.93 -6.08 -25.17
CA THR A 14 -25.30 -7.00 -24.08
C THR A 14 -24.04 -7.68 -23.55
N ALA A 15 -23.82 -7.62 -22.24
CA ALA A 15 -22.76 -8.35 -21.55
C ALA A 15 -23.37 -9.42 -20.64
N THR A 16 -22.81 -10.63 -20.66
CA THR A 16 -23.17 -11.68 -19.71
C THR A 16 -22.55 -11.37 -18.35
N ILE A 17 -23.38 -11.30 -17.31
CA ILE A 17 -22.93 -11.04 -15.93
C ILE A 17 -23.15 -12.30 -15.10
N GLU A 18 -22.07 -12.81 -14.50
CA GLU A 18 -22.17 -13.87 -13.48
C GLU A 18 -22.45 -13.24 -12.11
N VAL A 19 -23.55 -13.66 -11.46
CA VAL A 19 -23.91 -13.19 -10.11
C VAL A 19 -23.55 -14.27 -9.10
N ARG A 20 -22.49 -14.04 -8.31
CA ARG A 20 -22.13 -14.92 -7.20
C ARG A 20 -22.71 -14.39 -5.90
N THR A 21 -23.46 -15.23 -5.18
CA THR A 21 -24.06 -14.88 -3.89
C THR A 21 -23.41 -15.67 -2.77
N LEU A 22 -23.28 -15.03 -1.61
CA LEU A 22 -22.79 -15.69 -0.39
C LEU A 22 -24.00 -16.19 0.41
N THR A 23 -24.03 -17.47 0.77
CA THR A 23 -25.13 -18.09 1.51
C THR A 23 -24.66 -18.72 2.82
N LEU A 24 -25.53 -18.69 3.82
CA LEU A 24 -25.41 -19.47 5.06
C LEU A 24 -26.55 -20.50 5.07
N GLY A 25 -26.23 -21.75 4.72
CA GLY A 25 -27.23 -22.78 4.42
C GLY A 25 -28.07 -22.39 3.20
N ARG A 26 -29.38 -22.17 3.40
CA ARG A 26 -30.32 -21.77 2.33
C ARG A 26 -30.60 -20.26 2.29
N ARG A 27 -29.99 -19.48 3.17
CA ARG A 27 -30.25 -18.03 3.29
C ARG A 27 -29.09 -17.26 2.69
N GLN A 28 -29.39 -16.24 1.89
CA GLN A 28 -28.37 -15.30 1.43
C GLN A 28 -27.86 -14.48 2.63
N ILE A 29 -26.55 -14.25 2.67
CA ILE A 29 -25.93 -13.36 3.65
C ILE A 29 -26.44 -11.94 3.42
N THR A 30 -26.82 -11.29 4.51
CA THR A 30 -27.23 -9.88 4.51
C THR A 30 -26.05 -8.97 4.85
N GLN A 31 -26.21 -7.68 4.61
CA GLN A 31 -25.27 -6.66 5.08
C GLN A 31 -24.99 -6.73 6.59
N SER A 32 -26.01 -7.05 7.41
CA SER A 32 -25.87 -7.18 8.86
C SER A 32 -24.95 -8.35 9.24
N VAL A 33 -25.10 -9.50 8.59
CA VAL A 33 -24.24 -10.67 8.82
C VAL A 33 -22.82 -10.40 8.35
N PHE A 34 -22.64 -9.75 7.19
CA PHE A 34 -21.31 -9.37 6.71
C PHE A 34 -20.55 -8.47 7.71
N ARG A 35 -21.25 -7.53 8.37
CA ARG A 35 -20.66 -6.66 9.41
C ARG A 35 -20.18 -7.43 10.64
N GLN A 36 -20.78 -8.57 10.93
CA GLN A 36 -20.44 -9.41 12.08
C GLN A 36 -19.22 -10.30 11.81
N LEU A 37 -18.77 -10.45 10.56
CA LEU A 37 -17.53 -11.18 10.28
C LEU A 37 -16.34 -10.48 10.95
N VAL A 38 -15.48 -11.27 11.58
CA VAL A 38 -14.27 -10.78 12.22
C VAL A 38 -13.36 -10.16 11.16
N GLU A 39 -12.93 -8.91 11.41
CA GLU A 39 -11.94 -8.25 10.57
C GLU A 39 -10.53 -8.75 10.92
N GLU A 40 -9.85 -9.31 9.94
CA GLU A 40 -8.46 -9.75 10.07
C GLU A 40 -7.75 -9.58 8.72
N ARG A 41 -6.46 -9.20 8.76
CA ARG A 41 -5.64 -9.02 7.56
C ARG A 41 -5.57 -10.33 6.77
N LEU A 42 -6.04 -10.31 5.52
CA LEU A 42 -5.87 -11.44 4.59
C LEU A 42 -4.40 -11.56 4.14
N ILE A 43 -3.75 -10.44 3.81
CA ILE A 43 -2.36 -10.39 3.36
C ILE A 43 -1.47 -10.10 4.56
N ASP A 44 -0.53 -11.01 4.84
CA ASP A 44 0.46 -10.84 5.91
C ASP A 44 1.57 -9.84 5.51
N ASP A 45 2.62 -9.75 6.33
CA ASP A 45 3.71 -8.81 6.06
C ASP A 45 4.66 -9.28 4.96
N ASN A 46 4.73 -10.58 4.65
CA ASN A 46 5.54 -11.11 3.55
C ASN A 46 4.80 -11.11 2.19
N GLY A 47 3.50 -10.76 2.20
CA GLY A 47 2.65 -10.72 1.02
C GLY A 47 1.86 -12.01 0.76
N SER A 48 1.95 -13.01 1.64
CA SER A 48 1.19 -14.26 1.52
C SER A 48 -0.23 -14.10 2.05
N PHE A 49 -1.15 -14.92 1.52
CA PHE A 49 -2.50 -15.01 2.05
C PHE A 49 -2.54 -15.89 3.31
N ARG A 50 -3.18 -15.38 4.36
CA ARG A 50 -3.45 -16.12 5.61
C ARG A 50 -4.58 -17.14 5.50
N GLY A 51 -5.23 -17.23 4.34
CA GLY A 51 -6.34 -18.12 4.07
C GLY A 51 -6.87 -17.97 2.65
N GLN A 52 -7.97 -18.65 2.33
CA GLN A 52 -8.51 -18.67 0.97
C GLN A 52 -9.43 -17.46 0.73
N PRO A 53 -9.10 -16.54 -0.20
CA PRO A 53 -10.04 -15.51 -0.61
C PRO A 53 -11.20 -16.10 -1.39
N TRP A 54 -12.43 -15.64 -1.12
CA TRP A 54 -13.64 -16.08 -1.83
C TRP A 54 -14.10 -15.04 -2.85
N GLY A 55 -14.01 -13.77 -2.50
CA GLY A 55 -14.53 -12.68 -3.31
C GLY A 55 -14.53 -11.35 -2.58
N TYR A 56 -14.90 -10.27 -3.27
CA TYR A 56 -15.04 -8.95 -2.66
C TYR A 56 -16.51 -8.51 -2.61
N ILE A 57 -16.88 -7.74 -1.60
CA ILE A 57 -18.19 -7.12 -1.48
C ILE A 57 -18.02 -5.61 -1.70
N ASN A 58 -18.78 -5.03 -2.63
CA ASN A 58 -18.78 -3.59 -2.86
C ASN A 58 -19.65 -2.84 -1.82
N HIS A 59 -19.35 -3.06 -0.54
CA HIS A 59 -20.02 -2.40 0.59
C HIS A 59 -19.00 -2.14 1.70
N CYS A 60 -18.90 -0.89 2.12
CA CYS A 60 -18.08 -0.54 3.28
C CYS A 60 -18.93 -0.53 4.56
N PRO A 61 -18.64 -1.41 5.53
CA PRO A 61 -19.43 -1.54 6.73
C PRO A 61 -19.35 -0.30 7.64
N ASP A 62 -18.18 0.35 7.71
CA ASP A 62 -17.90 1.39 8.70
C ASP A 62 -18.17 2.82 8.19
N LYS A 63 -18.41 3.00 6.88
CA LYS A 63 -18.54 4.28 6.13
C LYS A 63 -17.32 5.22 6.24
N LYS A 64 -16.74 5.35 7.42
CA LYS A 64 -15.50 6.06 7.75
C LYS A 64 -14.49 5.08 8.31
N VAL A 65 -13.24 5.25 7.91
CA VAL A 65 -12.14 4.38 8.32
C VAL A 65 -10.92 5.23 8.64
N ALA A 66 -10.10 4.81 9.60
CA ALA A 66 -8.85 5.52 9.88
C ALA A 66 -7.90 5.43 8.68
N GLY A 67 -7.36 6.58 8.25
CA GLY A 67 -6.31 6.67 7.26
C GLY A 67 -4.99 6.18 7.86
N ILE A 68 -4.32 5.25 7.17
CA ILE A 68 -3.10 4.59 7.69
C ILE A 68 -1.98 5.60 7.96
N VAL A 69 -1.87 6.63 7.12
CA VAL A 69 -0.80 7.64 7.22
C VAL A 69 -1.10 8.70 8.28
N THR A 70 -2.36 9.12 8.40
CA THR A 70 -2.71 10.32 9.18
C THR A 70 -3.43 10.00 10.49
N GLY A 71 -3.90 8.76 10.68
CA GLY A 71 -4.81 8.36 11.74
C GLY A 71 -6.20 9.00 11.65
N LYS A 72 -6.44 9.93 10.71
CA LYS A 72 -7.72 10.64 10.57
C LYS A 72 -8.76 9.73 9.93
N MET A 73 -10.00 9.84 10.39
CA MET A 73 -11.14 9.17 9.75
C MET A 73 -11.39 9.75 8.36
N ILE A 74 -11.35 8.90 7.34
CA ILE A 74 -11.64 9.23 5.94
C ILE A 74 -12.85 8.43 5.47
N ASP A 75 -13.64 8.98 4.55
CA ASP A 75 -14.77 8.23 3.99
C ASP A 75 -14.26 7.10 3.09
N CYS A 76 -14.84 5.92 3.25
CA CYS A 76 -14.52 4.74 2.45
C CYS A 76 -14.75 4.98 0.95
N ALA A 77 -15.76 5.77 0.61
CA ALA A 77 -16.10 6.09 -0.78
C ALA A 77 -15.11 7.05 -1.45
N THR A 78 -14.40 7.88 -0.67
CA THR A 78 -13.48 8.92 -1.20
C THR A 78 -12.02 8.67 -0.81
N GLY A 79 -11.77 7.66 0.02
CA GLY A 79 -10.44 7.28 0.46
C GLY A 79 -9.61 6.59 -0.63
N PRO A 80 -8.39 6.13 -0.28
CA PRO A 80 -7.57 5.34 -1.18
C PRO A 80 -8.35 4.13 -1.70
N GLU A 81 -8.10 3.75 -2.95
CA GLU A 81 -8.68 2.55 -3.55
C GLU A 81 -8.46 1.32 -2.65
N HIS A 82 -9.49 0.52 -2.42
CA HIS A 82 -9.44 -0.66 -1.57
C HIS A 82 -10.55 -1.67 -1.90
N ARG A 83 -10.42 -2.89 -1.38
CA ARG A 83 -11.42 -3.96 -1.49
C ARG A 83 -11.80 -4.49 -0.11
N HIS A 84 -13.09 -4.74 0.09
CA HIS A 84 -13.58 -5.51 1.24
C HIS A 84 -13.72 -6.97 0.83
N VAL A 85 -12.75 -7.78 1.24
CA VAL A 85 -12.64 -9.19 0.83
C VAL A 85 -13.22 -10.09 1.91
N VAL A 86 -14.04 -11.05 1.50
CA VAL A 86 -14.43 -12.20 2.32
C VAL A 86 -13.44 -13.32 2.05
N TRP A 87 -12.94 -13.92 3.12
CA TRP A 87 -11.94 -14.98 3.05
C TRP A 87 -12.13 -16.00 4.16
N GLN A 88 -11.56 -17.18 3.97
CA GLN A 88 -11.72 -18.33 4.85
C GLN A 88 -10.41 -18.65 5.58
N LYS A 89 -10.49 -18.80 6.90
CA LYS A 89 -9.41 -19.28 7.78
C LYS A 89 -9.86 -20.57 8.46
N GLY A 90 -9.42 -21.72 7.96
CA GLY A 90 -9.96 -23.00 8.41
C GLY A 90 -11.47 -23.06 8.18
N ASP A 91 -12.26 -23.21 9.23
CA ASP A 91 -13.73 -23.30 9.16
C ASP A 91 -14.44 -21.97 9.38
N GLU A 92 -13.70 -20.87 9.50
CA GLU A 92 -14.25 -19.55 9.80
C GLU A 92 -14.20 -18.61 8.61
N LEU A 93 -15.29 -17.87 8.39
CA LEU A 93 -15.32 -16.74 7.46
C LEU A 93 -14.89 -15.45 8.16
N ARG A 94 -14.03 -14.71 7.48
CA ARG A 94 -13.45 -13.45 7.94
C ARG A 94 -13.62 -12.39 6.85
N ARG A 95 -13.47 -11.13 7.25
CA ARG A 95 -13.39 -10.01 6.32
C ARG A 95 -12.03 -9.33 6.42
N SER A 96 -11.55 -8.78 5.32
CA SER A 96 -10.34 -7.95 5.29
C SER A 96 -10.63 -6.71 4.47
N ARG A 97 -10.18 -5.54 4.95
CA ARG A 97 -10.04 -4.34 4.13
C ARG A 97 -8.63 -4.32 3.56
N ILE A 98 -8.51 -4.47 2.25
CA ILE A 98 -7.23 -4.50 1.55
C ILE A 98 -7.09 -3.23 0.75
N LEU A 99 -6.15 -2.38 1.13
CA LEU A 99 -5.83 -1.18 0.35
C LEU A 99 -5.14 -1.57 -0.95
N ALA A 100 -5.34 -0.75 -1.98
CA ALA A 100 -4.62 -0.89 -3.22
C ALA A 100 -3.12 -0.85 -2.95
N TYR A 101 -2.43 -1.84 -3.49
CA TYR A 101 -0.99 -1.88 -3.39
C TYR A 101 -0.43 -0.68 -4.16
N ARG A 102 0.05 0.30 -3.40
CA ARG A 102 0.84 1.41 -3.90
C ARG A 102 2.23 1.19 -3.32
N PRO A 103 3.26 0.96 -4.16
CA PRO A 103 4.61 1.06 -3.64
C PRO A 103 4.76 2.43 -2.97
N PRO A 104 5.52 2.53 -1.85
CA PRO A 104 5.79 3.83 -1.25
C PRO A 104 6.27 4.79 -2.34
N TYR A 105 5.78 6.04 -2.33
CA TYR A 105 6.21 7.06 -3.30
C TYR A 105 7.73 7.23 -3.31
N TYR A 106 8.38 6.95 -2.18
CA TYR A 106 9.81 7.01 -2.03
C TYR A 106 10.52 5.80 -2.65
N GLY A 107 9.87 4.66 -2.84
CA GLY A 107 10.45 3.41 -3.32
C GLY A 107 10.74 2.42 -2.18
N VAL A 108 11.61 1.48 -2.49
CA VAL A 108 12.08 0.34 -1.67
C VAL A 108 13.00 0.82 -0.52
N TRP A 109 12.52 1.63 0.43
CA TRP A 109 13.34 2.19 1.50
C TRP A 109 12.87 1.68 2.86
N SER A 110 13.75 0.94 3.52
CA SER A 110 13.71 0.65 4.95
C SER A 110 14.38 1.77 5.75
N ASP A 111 14.28 1.73 7.08
CA ASP A 111 15.05 2.62 7.98
C ASP A 111 16.57 2.51 7.72
N THR A 112 17.06 1.33 7.34
CA THR A 112 18.45 1.09 6.92
C THR A 112 18.81 1.89 5.67
N THR A 113 17.85 2.06 4.76
CA THR A 113 18.08 2.81 3.52
C THR A 113 18.19 4.31 3.81
N ASP A 114 17.42 4.84 4.76
CA ASP A 114 17.55 6.23 5.21
C ASP A 114 18.92 6.49 5.88
N LEU A 115 19.46 5.53 6.65
CA LEU A 115 20.82 5.62 7.21
C LEU A 115 21.92 5.69 6.14
N ILE A 116 21.71 5.08 4.98
CA ILE A 116 22.67 5.09 3.86
C ILE A 116 22.56 6.36 3.04
N VAL A 117 21.34 6.89 2.86
CA VAL A 117 21.14 8.25 2.33
C VAL A 117 21.92 9.24 3.17
N GLN A 118 21.73 9.15 4.49
CA GLN A 118 22.40 9.98 5.47
C GLN A 118 23.91 9.85 5.40
N ALA A 119 24.43 8.64 5.50
CA ALA A 119 25.86 8.42 5.48
C ALA A 119 26.47 8.89 4.14
N GLY A 120 25.80 8.61 3.02
CA GLY A 120 26.27 8.99 1.68
C GLY A 120 26.29 10.50 1.49
N TYR A 121 25.32 11.20 2.07
CA TYR A 121 25.29 12.65 2.16
C TYR A 121 26.46 13.19 3.02
N CYS A 122 26.63 12.66 4.24
CA CYS A 122 27.66 13.09 5.18
C CYS A 122 29.07 12.97 4.60
N THR A 123 29.41 11.87 3.92
CA THR A 123 30.75 11.68 3.34
C THR A 123 30.95 12.32 1.99
N ASN A 124 29.87 12.70 1.30
CA ASN A 124 29.94 13.45 0.05
C ASN A 124 29.97 14.96 0.33
N ASN A 125 30.67 15.38 1.38
CA ASN A 125 30.76 16.78 1.82
C ASN A 125 29.39 17.46 1.96
N HIS A 126 28.36 16.72 2.40
CA HIS A 126 26.99 17.22 2.52
C HIS A 126 26.39 17.69 1.18
N GLU A 127 26.85 17.12 0.07
CA GLU A 127 26.21 17.19 -1.23
C GLU A 127 25.44 15.91 -1.49
N MET A 128 24.26 16.00 -2.10
CA MET A 128 23.47 14.82 -2.43
C MET A 128 24.20 13.99 -3.51
N PRO A 129 24.50 12.70 -3.28
CA PRO A 129 25.17 11.89 -4.28
C PRO A 129 24.32 11.74 -5.55
N ALA A 130 24.97 11.78 -6.72
CA ALA A 130 24.28 11.73 -8.02
C ALA A 130 23.39 10.48 -8.24
N TRP A 131 23.67 9.39 -7.53
CA TRP A 131 22.86 8.17 -7.58
C TRP A 131 21.55 8.28 -6.77
N MET A 132 21.43 9.27 -5.87
CA MET A 132 20.20 9.54 -5.08
C MET A 132 19.27 10.57 -5.73
N THR A 133 19.81 11.55 -6.46
CA THR A 133 19.04 12.70 -6.99
C THR A 133 17.97 12.32 -8.03
N SER A 134 17.93 11.07 -8.50
CA SER A 134 16.92 10.59 -9.44
C SER A 134 15.62 10.10 -8.79
N ARG A 135 15.48 10.09 -7.45
CA ARG A 135 14.37 9.36 -6.77
C ARG A 135 13.61 10.06 -5.64
N ARG A 136 13.91 11.32 -5.30
CA ARG A 136 13.11 12.15 -4.37
C ARG A 136 13.10 13.60 -4.86
N SER A 137 11.93 14.14 -5.16
CA SER A 137 11.77 15.56 -5.53
C SER A 137 11.35 16.44 -4.35
N ASP A 138 10.90 15.81 -3.26
CA ASP A 138 10.12 16.43 -2.20
C ASP A 138 10.59 15.91 -0.83
N GLU A 139 11.34 16.77 -0.15
CA GLU A 139 11.70 16.71 1.27
C GLU A 139 12.65 15.57 1.71
N PHE A 140 13.94 15.87 1.65
CA PHE A 140 15.02 15.04 2.21
C PHE A 140 15.24 15.34 3.71
N ALA A 141 14.19 15.36 4.52
CA ALA A 141 14.33 15.50 5.96
C ALA A 141 14.53 14.11 6.61
N PHE A 142 15.63 13.91 7.33
CA PHE A 142 15.86 12.73 8.17
C PHE A 142 16.38 13.15 9.56
N GLN A 143 16.23 12.29 10.57
CA GLN A 143 16.70 12.53 11.95
C GLN A 143 17.76 11.51 12.35
N GLN A 144 18.87 11.97 12.94
CA GLN A 144 19.84 11.12 13.63
C GLN A 144 20.28 11.78 14.92
N ASP A 145 20.27 11.03 16.03
CA ASP A 145 20.71 11.51 17.36
C ASP A 145 20.00 12.80 17.81
N GLY A 146 18.73 12.97 17.40
CA GLY A 146 17.93 14.18 17.67
C GLY A 146 18.17 15.34 16.71
N VAL A 147 19.16 15.26 15.83
CA VAL A 147 19.49 16.28 14.82
C VAL A 147 18.70 16.03 13.55
N ARG A 148 17.99 17.05 13.06
CA ARG A 148 17.26 17.00 11.79
C ARG A 148 18.14 17.48 10.64
N CYS A 149 18.48 16.59 9.72
CA CYS A 149 19.21 16.89 8.49
C CYS A 149 18.22 17.09 7.33
N THR A 150 18.42 18.09 6.48
CA THR A 150 17.55 18.36 5.32
C THR A 150 18.36 18.46 4.04
N GLY A 151 18.38 17.40 3.24
CA GLY A 151 19.13 17.30 1.99
C GLY A 151 18.47 17.98 0.78
N ALA A 152 18.01 19.22 0.90
CA ALA A 152 17.70 20.11 -0.25
C ALA A 152 17.32 21.52 0.23
N ALA A 153 18.16 22.17 1.03
CA ALA A 153 18.14 23.63 1.19
C ALA A 153 19.49 24.12 1.74
N PRO A 154 20.16 25.11 1.12
CA PRO A 154 21.55 25.47 1.44
C PRO A 154 21.75 26.25 2.76
N LYS A 155 20.80 26.25 3.70
CA LYS A 155 20.91 27.05 4.93
C LYS A 155 20.17 26.40 6.09
N ARG A 156 20.93 25.80 7.02
CA ARG A 156 20.62 25.27 8.38
C ARG A 156 21.28 23.90 8.47
N GLY A 157 22.16 23.58 9.40
CA GLY A 157 22.67 24.24 10.59
C GLY A 157 23.37 23.10 11.30
N TRP A 158 24.70 23.07 11.24
CA TRP A 158 25.52 22.14 11.99
C TRP A 158 25.16 22.25 13.48
N GLU A 159 24.78 21.15 14.12
CA GLU A 159 24.97 21.06 15.57
C GLU A 159 26.42 20.65 15.81
N ILE A 160 27.14 21.45 16.60
CA ILE A 160 28.53 21.22 16.95
C ILE A 160 28.60 19.92 17.76
N GLY A 161 29.35 18.92 17.29
CA GLY A 161 29.56 17.64 17.98
C GLY A 161 29.03 16.40 17.27
N HIS A 162 28.39 16.54 16.10
CA HIS A 162 27.95 15.38 15.30
C HIS A 162 29.13 14.77 14.53
N GLU A 163 29.40 13.48 14.77
CA GLU A 163 30.36 12.70 13.97
C GLU A 163 29.66 12.12 12.74
N CYS A 164 30.14 12.50 11.56
CA CYS A 164 29.70 11.90 10.31
C CYS A 164 30.06 10.41 10.26
N ALA A 165 29.24 9.60 9.59
CA ALA A 165 29.56 8.20 9.34
C ALA A 165 30.93 8.05 8.64
N THR A 166 31.70 7.04 9.03
CA THR A 166 33.01 6.76 8.40
C THR A 166 32.85 6.08 7.04
N VAL A 167 33.90 6.12 6.20
CA VAL A 167 33.94 5.40 4.92
C VAL A 167 33.69 3.90 5.10
N ALA A 168 34.22 3.29 6.16
CA ALA A 168 33.98 1.87 6.45
C ALA A 168 32.52 1.57 6.81
N MET A 169 31.87 2.46 7.57
CA MET A 169 30.44 2.34 7.88
C MET A 169 29.57 2.43 6.62
N LEU A 170 29.99 3.26 5.65
CA LEU A 170 29.33 3.37 4.36
C LEU A 170 29.46 2.16 3.47
N GLU A 171 30.66 1.61 3.36
CA GLU A 171 30.89 0.42 2.55
C GLU A 171 30.08 -0.76 3.09
N LYS A 172 30.05 -0.92 4.42
CA LYS A 172 29.20 -1.90 5.09
C LYS A 172 27.72 -1.65 4.79
N ALA A 173 27.23 -0.43 5.01
CA ALA A 173 25.82 -0.13 4.82
C ALA A 173 25.39 -0.29 3.34
N ARG A 174 26.25 0.08 2.38
CA ARG A 174 26.02 -0.17 0.95
C ARG A 174 25.94 -1.67 0.62
N ALA A 175 26.75 -2.49 1.27
CA ALA A 175 26.70 -3.95 1.12
C ALA A 175 25.39 -4.52 1.69
N ASP A 176 25.04 -4.15 2.94
CA ASP A 176 23.80 -4.57 3.61
C ASP A 176 22.56 -4.19 2.76
N LEU A 177 22.57 -2.99 2.17
CA LEU A 177 21.49 -2.52 1.32
C LEU A 177 21.38 -3.24 -0.02
N THR A 178 22.47 -3.78 -0.55
CA THR A 178 22.40 -4.54 -1.81
C THR A 178 21.54 -5.80 -1.62
N GLU A 179 21.69 -6.46 -0.47
CA GLU A 179 20.85 -7.60 -0.10
C GLU A 179 19.42 -7.17 0.25
N GLU A 180 19.27 -6.13 1.07
CA GLU A 180 17.97 -5.62 1.50
C GLU A 180 17.13 -5.09 0.34
N ILE A 181 17.70 -4.37 -0.63
CA ILE A 181 17.00 -3.94 -1.85
C ILE A 181 16.49 -5.16 -2.62
N ALA A 182 17.28 -6.23 -2.70
CA ALA A 182 16.85 -7.44 -3.39
C ALA A 182 15.68 -8.10 -2.64
N GLN A 183 15.76 -8.21 -1.32
CA GLN A 183 14.70 -8.75 -0.46
C GLN A 183 13.41 -7.93 -0.56
N GLU A 184 13.52 -6.61 -0.43
CA GLU A 184 12.37 -5.70 -0.52
C GLU A 184 11.78 -5.68 -1.93
N ARG A 185 12.57 -5.79 -3.00
CA ARG A 185 12.03 -5.97 -4.37
C ARG A 185 11.21 -7.24 -4.49
N VAL A 186 11.69 -8.34 -3.93
CA VAL A 186 10.94 -9.61 -3.89
C VAL A 186 9.65 -9.41 -3.10
N LEU A 187 9.71 -8.77 -1.94
CA LEU A 187 8.55 -8.48 -1.11
C LEU A 187 7.51 -7.61 -1.83
N HIS A 188 7.94 -6.53 -2.49
CA HIS A 188 7.10 -5.66 -3.29
C HIS A 188 6.46 -6.40 -4.46
N ALA A 189 7.20 -7.29 -5.14
CA ALA A 189 6.65 -8.13 -6.19
C ALA A 189 5.56 -9.06 -5.65
N THR A 190 5.83 -9.76 -4.53
CA THR A 190 4.85 -10.65 -3.87
C THR A 190 3.59 -9.89 -3.46
N ARG A 191 3.73 -8.73 -2.79
CA ARG A 191 2.58 -7.89 -2.38
C ARG A 191 1.79 -7.38 -3.59
N LYS A 192 2.46 -7.00 -4.69
CA LYS A 192 1.80 -6.61 -5.94
C LYS A 192 0.98 -7.76 -6.52
N SER A 193 1.57 -8.95 -6.61
CA SER A 193 0.86 -10.14 -7.12
C SER A 193 -0.32 -10.53 -6.23
N ALA A 194 -0.19 -10.45 -4.90
CA ALA A 194 -1.29 -10.68 -3.98
C ALA A 194 -2.44 -9.68 -4.18
N TRP A 195 -2.12 -8.40 -4.41
CA TRP A 195 -3.11 -7.38 -4.73
C TRP A 195 -3.80 -7.61 -6.08
N GLU A 196 -3.05 -7.99 -7.11
CA GLU A 196 -3.60 -8.35 -8.43
C GLU A 196 -4.56 -9.54 -8.31
N ALA A 197 -4.21 -10.56 -7.53
CA ALA A 197 -5.09 -11.67 -7.23
C ALA A 197 -6.37 -11.23 -6.50
N VAL A 198 -6.28 -10.26 -5.58
CA VAL A 198 -7.44 -9.65 -4.91
C VAL A 198 -8.34 -8.87 -5.88
N ILE A 199 -7.77 -8.11 -6.82
CA ILE A 199 -8.56 -7.39 -7.83
C ILE A 199 -9.28 -8.37 -8.77
N ALA A 200 -8.65 -9.50 -9.09
CA ALA A 200 -9.21 -10.53 -9.94
C ALA A 200 -10.32 -11.35 -9.26
N LEU A 201 -10.53 -11.17 -7.95
CA LEU A 201 -11.60 -11.87 -7.24
C LEU A 201 -12.98 -11.47 -7.78
N PRO A 202 -13.94 -12.41 -7.81
CA PRO A 202 -15.31 -12.10 -8.19
C PRO A 202 -15.97 -11.18 -7.17
N GLN A 203 -16.90 -10.35 -7.64
CA GLN A 203 -17.81 -9.64 -6.75
C GLN A 203 -18.82 -10.61 -6.14
N LEU A 204 -18.99 -10.55 -4.83
CA LEU A 204 -20.03 -11.25 -4.09
C LEU A 204 -21.20 -10.30 -3.81
N PHE A 205 -22.40 -10.74 -4.16
CA PHE A 205 -23.63 -10.02 -3.90
C PHE A 205 -24.29 -10.52 -2.61
N ILE A 206 -24.62 -9.57 -1.75
CA ILE A 206 -25.31 -9.81 -0.48
C ILE A 206 -26.67 -9.10 -0.50
N ALA A 207 -27.62 -9.62 0.27
CA ALA A 207 -28.92 -8.98 0.41
C ALA A 207 -28.80 -7.67 1.20
N VAL A 208 -29.49 -6.62 0.72
CA VAL A 208 -29.61 -5.31 1.39
C VAL A 208 -30.83 -5.31 2.29
#